data_AF-A0A0D4ZXJ6-F1
#
_entry.id   AF-A0A0D4ZXJ6-F1
#
_cell.length_a   1.000
_cell.length_b   1.000
_cell.length_c   1.000
_cell.angle_alpha   90.00
_cell.angle_beta   90.00
_cell.angle_gamma   90.00
#
_symmetry.space_group_name_H-M   'P 1'
#
loop_
_entity.id
_entity.type
_entity.pdbx_description
1 polymer ?
#
loop_
_entity_poly.entity_id
_entity_poly.type
_entity_poly.pdbx_seq_one_letter_code
_entity_poly.pdbx_strand_id
1 'polypeptide(L)' 'DNYTPANALNTPPHIKPEWYFLFAYAILRSIPNKLGGVLALAFSILILALIPLLHTSKQRSMM' A
#
# COMPACT_ATOMS: atom_id res chain seq x y z
N ASP A 1 18.26 7.69 9.20
CA ASP A 1 17.18 8.69 9.41
C ASP A 1 16.49 8.56 10.76
N ASN A 2 16.01 7.38 11.19
CA ASN A 2 15.23 7.29 12.44
C ASN A 2 16.04 7.29 13.76
N TYR A 3 17.37 7.37 13.70
CA TYR A 3 18.25 7.50 14.88
C TYR A 3 18.65 8.96 15.18
N THR A 4 18.19 9.91 14.36
CA THR A 4 18.34 11.35 14.63
C THR A 4 17.03 11.91 15.19
N PRO A 5 17.06 12.88 16.11
CA PRO A 5 15.84 13.54 16.59
C PRO A 5 15.00 14.12 15.44
N ALA A 6 13.67 14.10 15.60
CA ALA A 6 12.75 14.59 14.58
C ALA A 6 12.89 16.11 14.37
N ASN A 7 12.79 16.54 13.10
CA ASN A 7 12.82 17.95 12.71
C ASN A 7 11.64 18.25 11.78
N ALA A 8 10.68 19.06 12.24
CA ALA A 8 9.48 19.39 11.46
C ALA A 8 9.75 20.31 10.25
N LEU A 9 10.90 20.98 10.20
CA LEU A 9 11.26 21.91 9.13
C LEU A 9 12.12 21.27 8.03
N ASN A 10 12.55 20.01 8.19
CA ASN A 10 13.44 19.34 7.24
C ASN A 10 13.03 17.88 7.00
N THR A 11 12.78 17.53 5.74
CA THR A 11 12.50 16.15 5.31
C THR A 11 13.75 15.54 4.64
N PRO A 12 14.23 14.36 5.08
CA PRO A 12 15.37 13.69 4.44
C PRO A 12 15.14 13.38 2.95
N PRO A 13 16.15 13.54 2.08
CA PRO A 13 15.97 13.40 0.62
C PRO A 13 15.65 11.97 0.16
N HIS A 14 16.07 10.95 0.91
CA HIS A 14 15.82 9.54 0.60
C HIS A 14 14.77 8.91 1.52
N ILE A 15 13.84 9.73 2.05
CA ILE A 15 12.76 9.26 2.92
C ILE A 15 11.97 8.14 2.25
N LYS A 16 11.82 7.04 2.98
CA LYS A 16 11.04 5.86 2.58
C LYS A 16 10.39 5.27 3.83
N PRO A 17 9.24 4.62 3.69
CA PRO A 17 8.62 3.91 4.81
C PRO A 17 9.39 2.63 5.14
N GLU A 18 8.96 1.97 6.21
CA GLU A 18 9.42 0.63 6.57
C GLU A 18 9.11 -0.39 5.47
N TRP A 19 9.91 -1.46 5.44
CA TRP A 19 9.96 -2.41 4.32
C TRP A 19 8.60 -3.07 4.03
N TYR A 20 7.80 -3.38 5.06
CA TYR A 20 6.49 -4.01 4.92
C TYR A 20 5.42 -3.06 4.35
N PHE A 21 5.67 -1.75 4.31
CA PHE A 21 4.78 -0.77 3.65
C PHE A 21 5.21 -0.41 2.22
N LEU A 22 6.36 -0.92 1.74
CA LEU A 22 6.89 -0.53 0.43
C LEU A 22 5.93 -0.84 -0.73
N PHE A 23 5.19 -1.96 -0.68
CA PHE A 23 4.22 -2.30 -1.73
C PHE A 23 3.08 -1.27 -1.83
N ALA A 24 2.53 -0.87 -0.68
CA ALA A 24 1.43 0.08 -0.58
C ALA A 24 1.89 1.50 -0.98
N TYR A 25 3.09 1.88 -0.56
CA TYR A 25 3.74 3.13 -0.97
C TYR A 25 3.98 3.20 -2.48
N ALA A 26 4.42 2.10 -3.10
CA ALA A 26 4.61 2.02 -4.54
C ALA A 26 3.28 2.21 -5.31
N ILE A 27 2.20 1.57 -4.85
CA ILE A 27 0.86 1.75 -5.45
C ILE A 27 0.42 3.22 -5.36
N LEU A 28 0.53 3.84 -4.18
CA LEU A 28 0.17 5.24 -3.98
C LEU A 28 0.93 6.19 -4.91
N ARG A 29 2.25 6.00 -5.07
CA ARG A 29 3.13 6.84 -5.89
C ARG A 29 2.99 6.60 -7.40
N SER A 30 2.41 5.47 -7.81
CA SER A 30 2.23 5.12 -9.23
C SER A 30 1.10 5.92 -9.89
N ILE A 31 0.22 6.55 -9.10
CA ILE A 31 -0.93 7.29 -9.62
C ILE A 31 -0.66 8.80 -9.47
N PRO A 32 -0.55 9.56 -10.58
CA PRO A 32 -0.31 11.01 -10.55
C PRO A 32 -1.60 11.80 -10.24
N ASN A 33 -2.39 11.35 -9.27
CA ASN A 33 -3.61 12.00 -8.79
C ASN A 33 -3.74 11.81 -7.28
N LYS A 34 -4.00 12.89 -6.54
CA LYS A 34 -4.09 12.85 -5.07
C LYS A 34 -5.20 11.92 -4.58
N LEU A 35 -6.42 12.06 -5.11
CA LEU A 35 -7.56 11.24 -4.69
C LEU A 35 -7.42 9.80 -5.19
N GLY A 36 -7.05 9.62 -6.46
CA GLY A 36 -6.85 8.31 -7.07
C GLY A 36 -5.80 7.46 -6.35
N GLY A 37 -4.67 8.06 -5.97
CA GLY A 37 -3.64 7.39 -5.18
C GLY A 37 -4.16 6.91 -3.82
N VAL A 38 -4.90 7.75 -3.09
CA VAL A 38 -5.46 7.38 -1.78
C VAL A 38 -6.52 6.28 -1.91
N LEU A 39 -7.38 6.35 -2.92
CA LEU A 39 -8.37 5.31 -3.20
C LEU A 39 -7.69 3.98 -3.55
N ALA A 40 -6.65 3.99 -4.38
CA ALA A 40 -5.90 2.79 -4.74
C ALA A 40 -5.16 2.18 -3.54
N LEU A 41 -4.57 3.02 -2.67
CA LEU A 41 -3.96 2.57 -1.42
C LEU A 41 -4.99 1.82 -0.55
N ALA A 42 -6.15 2.42 -0.31
CA ALA A 42 -7.22 1.76 0.45
C ALA A 42 -7.66 0.45 -0.22
N PHE A 43 -7.84 0.48 -1.55
CA PHE A 43 -8.30 -0.69 -2.30
C PHE A 43 -7.27 -1.82 -2.36
N SER A 44 -5.96 -1.51 -2.25
CA SER A 44 -4.90 -2.53 -2.21
C SER A 44 -5.03 -3.50 -1.03
N ILE A 45 -5.70 -3.07 0.05
CA ILE A 45 -6.02 -3.90 1.21
C ILE A 45 -7.46 -4.42 1.10
N LEU A 46 -8.42 -3.54 0.78
CA LEU A 46 -9.84 -3.90 0.72
C LEU A 46 -10.17 -4.92 -0.38
N ILE A 47 -9.35 -5.04 -1.42
CA ILE A 47 -9.51 -6.06 -2.46
C ILE A 47 -9.52 -7.48 -1.89
N LEU A 48 -8.88 -7.71 -0.72
CA LEU A 48 -8.92 -9.00 -0.02
C LEU A 48 -10.34 -9.41 0.37
N ALA A 49 -11.23 -8.46 0.66
CA ALA A 49 -12.63 -8.72 0.97
C ALA A 49 -13.44 -9.16 -0.27
N LEU A 50 -12.97 -8.85 -1.48
CA LEU A 50 -13.60 -9.26 -2.74
C LEU A 50 -13.15 -10.65 -3.19
N ILE A 51 -12.05 -11.19 -2.64
CA ILE A 51 -11.50 -12.49 -3.04
C ILE A 51 -12.55 -13.62 -3.03
N PRO A 52 -13.41 -13.77 -2.00
CA PRO A 52 -14.44 -14.81 -2.00
C PRO A 52 -15.50 -14.63 -3.10
N LEU A 53 -15.83 -13.38 -3.43
CA LEU A 53 -16.83 -13.06 -4.46
C LEU A 53 -16.28 -13.26 -5.88
N LEU A 54 -14.96 -13.15 -6.05
CA LEU A 54 -14.26 -13.31 -7.33
C LEU A 54 -13.88 -14.78 -7.62
N HIS A 55 -14.17 -15.71 -6.70
CA HIS A 55 -13.85 -17.12 -6.89
C HIS A 55 -14.82 -17.79 -7.86
N THR A 56 -14.35 -18.11 -9.07
CA THR A 56 -15.14 -18.76 -10.14
C THR A 56 -14.85 -20.24 -10.32
N SER A 57 -13.80 -20.77 -9.68
CA SER A 57 -13.45 -22.18 -9.76
C SER A 57 -14.57 -23.05 -9.15
N LYS A 58 -14.83 -24.19 -9.77
CA LYS A 58 -15.73 -25.22 -9.21
C LYS A 58 -15.10 -26.00 -8.07
N GLN A 59 -13.79 -25.86 -7.88
CA GLN A 59 -12.99 -26.57 -6.90
C GLN A 59 -12.42 -25.60 -5.88
N ARG A 60 -12.60 -25.91 -4.60
CA ARG A 60 -11.80 -25.35 -3.51
C ARG A 60 -10.60 -26.28 -3.29
N SER A 61 -9.41 -25.72 -2.99
CA SER A 61 -8.26 -26.54 -2.60
C SER A 61 -8.65 -27.44 -1.44
N MET A 62 -8.35 -28.73 -1.54
CA MET A 62 -8.36 -29.61 -0.39
C MET A 62 -7.19 -29.19 0.52
N MET A 63 -7.42 -29.20 1.84
CA MET A 63 -6.36 -28.98 2.83
C MET A 63 -5.36 -30.13 2.79
#